data_AF-A0A061JCW9-F1
#
_entry.id   AF-A0A061JCW9-F1
#
_cell.length_a   1.000
_cell.length_b   1.000
_cell.length_c   1.000
_cell.angle_alpha   90.00
_cell.angle_beta   90.00
_cell.angle_gamma   90.00
#
_symmetry.space_group_name_H-M   'P 1'
#
loop_
_entity.id
_entity.type
_entity.pdbx_description
1 polymer ?
#
loop_
_entity_poly.entity_id
_entity_poly.type
_entity_poly.pdbx_seq_one_letter_code
_entity_poly.pdbx_strand_id
1 'polypeptide(L)'
;MPQVQQYIDELRRRFGNVTVLHQTASETFLQVEHVVPERGYTEVLCVALGAKFPRAPPIVTYFDGRAISIASSDSSTDGGWDSSTSKLADAVGNAFANLADLWGSVAPPSMESLLAQLGLLSDSMLQDIVSNPNCLESYAYQLPFFKAIRDAGGQTIDEIERVANENLKLQPVLDQLRDEVEELQRSLEQNAQSVQKVLQSTPLLNSISSPENLAKTLAADVKALDAQGEEIARRLLQVDYATDRRRFDELLEEYRQKAKERHVMDLKRRAYCASLT
;
A
#
# COMPACT_ATOMS: atom_id res chain seq x y z
N MET A 1 -11.16 -33.42 34.43
CA MET A 1 -10.23 -33.02 35.50
C MET A 1 -8.76 -32.90 35.03
N PRO A 2 -8.12 -33.90 34.38
CA PRO A 2 -6.68 -33.78 34.01
C PRO A 2 -6.40 -32.75 32.90
N GLN A 3 -7.37 -32.48 32.02
CA GLN A 3 -7.20 -31.50 30.93
C GLN A 3 -7.18 -30.04 31.41
N VAL A 4 -7.97 -29.68 32.44
CA VAL A 4 -7.99 -28.31 33.00
C VAL A 4 -6.65 -27.98 33.66
N GLN A 5 -6.04 -28.97 34.32
CA GLN A 5 -4.72 -28.81 34.94
C GLN A 5 -3.63 -28.47 33.92
N GLN A 6 -3.67 -29.08 32.73
CA GLN A 6 -2.72 -28.78 31.64
C GLN A 6 -2.81 -27.31 31.19
N TYR A 7 -4.03 -26.76 31.08
CA TYR A 7 -4.22 -25.34 30.74
C TYR A 7 -3.75 -24.40 31.86
N ILE A 8 -3.94 -24.76 33.13
CA ILE A 8 -3.43 -23.99 34.28
C ILE A 8 -1.91 -23.99 34.30
N ASP A 9 -1.29 -25.14 34.04
CA ASP A 9 0.17 -25.28 34.00
C ASP A 9 0.77 -24.50 32.81
N GLU A 10 0.06 -24.45 31.67
CA GLU A 10 0.41 -23.59 30.54
C GLU A 10 0.35 -22.10 30.89
N LEU A 11 -0.70 -21.65 31.58
CA LEU A 11 -0.82 -20.28 32.07
C LEU A 11 0.31 -19.94 33.05
N ARG A 12 0.64 -20.84 33.99
CA ARG A 12 1.77 -20.65 34.93
C ARG A 12 3.09 -20.53 34.20
N ARG A 13 3.32 -21.33 33.15
CA ARG A 13 4.54 -21.24 32.34
C ARG A 13 4.67 -19.89 31.65
N ARG A 14 3.57 -19.30 31.19
CA ARG A 14 3.58 -18.06 30.39
C ARG A 14 3.55 -16.78 31.22
N PHE A 15 2.73 -16.75 32.27
CA PHE A 15 2.49 -15.55 33.08
C PHE A 15 3.17 -15.59 34.46
N GLY A 16 3.68 -16.77 34.87
CA GLY A 16 4.37 -16.95 36.15
C GLY A 16 3.42 -17.04 37.33
N ASN A 17 2.73 -15.95 37.64
CA ASN A 17 1.85 -15.82 38.81
C ASN A 17 0.40 -16.18 38.46
N VAL A 18 -0.01 -17.41 38.77
CA VAL A 18 -1.40 -17.87 38.61
C VAL A 18 -1.89 -18.52 39.90
N THR A 19 -2.86 -17.89 40.54
CA THR A 19 -3.51 -18.36 41.76
C THR A 19 -4.88 -18.95 41.44
N VAL A 20 -5.16 -20.14 41.97
CA VAL A 20 -6.48 -20.78 41.83
C VAL A 20 -7.32 -20.32 43.01
N LEU A 21 -8.28 -19.41 42.77
CA LEU A 21 -9.13 -18.86 43.82
C LEU A 21 -10.23 -19.84 44.24
N HIS A 22 -10.78 -20.56 43.27
CA HIS A 22 -11.87 -21.50 43.52
C HIS A 22 -11.88 -22.63 42.47
N GLN A 23 -12.06 -23.87 42.91
CA GLN A 23 -12.12 -25.03 42.04
C GLN A 23 -13.23 -25.97 42.49
N THR A 24 -14.25 -26.13 41.66
CA THR A 24 -15.34 -27.09 41.84
C THR A 24 -15.42 -28.03 40.64
N ALA A 25 -16.30 -29.03 40.72
CA ALA A 25 -16.55 -29.94 39.60
C ALA A 25 -17.16 -29.24 38.38
N SER A 26 -17.79 -28.08 38.59
CA SER A 26 -18.48 -27.30 37.57
C SER A 26 -17.72 -26.06 37.13
N GLU A 27 -16.89 -25.45 37.99
CA GLU A 27 -16.27 -24.15 37.68
C GLU A 27 -14.87 -24.03 38.27
N THR A 28 -13.98 -23.38 37.54
CA THR A 28 -12.63 -23.03 38.03
C THR A 28 -12.39 -21.54 37.84
N PHE A 29 -12.04 -20.86 38.93
CA PHE A 29 -11.70 -19.44 38.95
C PHE A 29 -10.21 -19.28 39.22
N LEU A 30 -9.55 -18.55 38.34
CA LEU A 30 -8.12 -18.28 38.36
C LEU A 30 -7.92 -16.77 38.44
N GLN A 31 -6.92 -16.34 39.20
CA GLN A 31 -6.36 -15.00 39.11
C GLN A 31 -4.98 -15.12 38.47
N VAL A 32 -4.79 -14.36 37.39
CA VAL A 32 -3.54 -14.34 36.61
C VAL A 32 -2.96 -12.94 36.76
N GLU A 33 -1.72 -12.86 37.18
CA GLU A 33 -0.97 -11.61 37.23
C GLU A 33 0.06 -11.59 36.11
N HIS A 34 0.15 -10.47 35.41
CA HIS A 34 1.10 -10.30 34.33
C HIS A 34 1.80 -8.94 34.45
N VAL A 35 3.13 -8.97 34.49
CA VAL A 35 3.93 -7.76 34.40
C VAL A 35 4.04 -7.38 32.92
N VAL A 36 3.47 -6.24 32.54
CA VAL A 36 3.53 -5.71 31.17
C VAL A 36 4.90 -5.05 30.99
N PRO A 37 5.86 -5.68 30.28
CA PRO A 37 7.26 -5.25 30.29
C PRO A 37 7.44 -3.87 29.64
N GLU A 38 6.63 -3.58 28.62
CA GLU A 38 6.69 -2.33 27.85
C GLU A 38 6.23 -1.12 28.66
N ARG A 39 5.35 -1.32 29.65
CA ARG A 39 4.73 -0.24 30.41
C ARG A 39 5.10 -0.24 31.91
N GLY A 40 5.79 -1.28 32.38
CA GLY A 40 6.42 -1.32 33.71
C GLY A 40 5.45 -1.49 34.88
N TYR A 41 4.20 -1.90 34.64
CA TYR A 41 3.20 -2.15 35.68
C TYR A 41 2.64 -3.58 35.60
N THR A 42 2.00 -4.02 36.69
CA THR A 42 1.40 -5.37 36.79
C THR A 42 -0.10 -5.28 36.64
N GLU A 43 -0.65 -6.07 35.71
CA GLU A 43 -2.08 -6.23 35.51
C GLU A 43 -2.57 -7.54 36.14
N VAL A 44 -3.81 -7.52 36.62
CA VAL A 44 -4.45 -8.68 37.24
C VAL A 44 -5.76 -8.96 36.52
N LEU A 45 -5.91 -10.19 36.00
CA LEU A 45 -7.12 -10.66 35.35
C LEU A 45 -7.70 -11.86 36.10
N CYS A 46 -9.03 -11.87 36.22
CA CYS A 46 -9.79 -12.99 36.74
C CYS A 46 -10.31 -13.83 35.56
N VAL A 47 -9.98 -15.11 35.52
CA VAL A 47 -10.37 -16.05 34.47
C VAL A 47 -11.31 -17.09 35.06
N ALA A 48 -12.53 -17.13 34.54
CA ALA A 48 -13.53 -18.12 34.91
C ALA A 48 -13.69 -19.17 33.79
N LEU A 49 -13.50 -20.44 34.17
CA LEU A 49 -13.67 -21.60 33.30
C LEU A 49 -14.93 -22.35 33.75
N GLY A 50 -15.97 -22.31 32.92
CA GLY A 50 -17.22 -23.03 33.19
C GLY A 50 -17.16 -24.52 32.84
N ALA A 51 -18.20 -25.27 33.22
CA ALA A 51 -18.27 -26.74 33.06
C ALA A 51 -18.18 -27.21 31.60
N LYS A 52 -18.47 -26.32 30.65
CA LYS A 52 -18.46 -26.58 29.21
C LYS A 52 -17.10 -26.27 28.55
N PHE A 53 -16.12 -25.77 29.29
CA PHE A 53 -14.78 -25.49 28.76
C PHE A 53 -14.07 -26.81 28.35
N PRO A 54 -13.38 -26.88 27.19
CA PRO A 54 -13.05 -25.79 26.25
C PRO A 54 -14.06 -25.56 25.10
N ARG A 55 -15.24 -26.20 25.10
CA ARG A 55 -16.27 -25.99 24.07
C ARG A 55 -16.93 -24.61 24.15
N ALA A 56 -16.98 -24.04 25.35
CA ALA A 56 -17.40 -22.66 25.58
C ALA A 56 -16.16 -21.78 25.88
N PRO A 57 -16.17 -20.49 25.49
CA PRO A 57 -15.07 -19.58 25.75
C PRO A 57 -14.84 -19.38 27.25
N PRO A 58 -13.59 -19.11 27.67
CA PRO A 58 -13.32 -18.62 29.01
C PRO A 58 -13.90 -17.21 29.18
N ILE A 59 -14.38 -16.90 30.38
CA ILE A 59 -14.79 -15.53 30.73
C ILE A 59 -13.60 -14.88 31.42
N VAL A 60 -13.10 -13.79 30.85
CA VAL A 60 -12.00 -13.01 31.42
C VAL A 60 -12.55 -11.68 31.87
N THR A 61 -12.39 -11.36 33.15
CA THR A 61 -12.84 -10.10 33.74
C THR A 61 -11.71 -9.40 34.46
N TYR A 62 -11.81 -8.08 34.53
CA TYR A 62 -10.97 -7.28 35.41
C TYR A 62 -11.51 -7.27 36.85
N PHE A 63 -10.78 -6.66 37.79
CA PHE A 63 -11.14 -6.69 39.22
C PHE A 63 -12.50 -6.06 39.53
N ASP A 64 -12.98 -5.16 38.68
CA ASP A 64 -14.26 -4.47 38.76
C ASP A 64 -15.44 -5.30 38.20
N GLY A 65 -15.17 -6.51 37.72
CA GLY A 65 -16.15 -7.39 37.11
C GLY A 65 -16.43 -7.07 35.63
N ARG A 66 -15.73 -6.11 35.03
CA ARG A 66 -15.87 -5.80 33.61
C ARG A 66 -15.27 -6.92 32.77
N ALA A 67 -16.06 -7.45 31.83
CA ALA A 67 -15.58 -8.45 30.87
C ALA A 67 -14.59 -7.81 29.89
N ILE A 68 -13.43 -8.46 29.73
CA ILE A 68 -12.38 -8.06 28.79
C ILE A 68 -12.43 -9.02 27.60
N SER A 69 -12.33 -8.45 26.40
CA SER A 69 -12.32 -9.24 25.17
C SER A 69 -11.08 -10.14 25.13
N ILE A 70 -11.26 -11.39 24.72
CA ILE A 70 -10.18 -12.36 24.49
C ILE A 70 -9.75 -12.43 23.01
N ALA A 71 -10.43 -11.70 22.13
CA ALA A 71 -10.07 -11.59 20.72
C ALA A 71 -8.83 -10.69 20.56
N SER A 72 -8.00 -10.97 19.56
CA SER A 72 -6.84 -10.12 19.26
C SER A 72 -7.29 -8.76 18.71
N SER A 73 -6.68 -7.67 19.19
CA SER A 73 -6.90 -6.31 18.69
C SER A 73 -6.36 -6.09 17.27
N ASP A 74 -5.37 -6.88 16.84
CA ASP A 74 -4.64 -6.69 15.57
C ASP A 74 -5.24 -7.42 14.35
N SER A 75 -6.19 -8.34 14.56
CA SER A 75 -6.75 -9.14 13.46
C SER A 75 -8.13 -8.63 13.03
N SER A 76 -8.26 -8.19 11.78
CA SER A 76 -9.53 -7.79 11.14
C SER A 76 -10.52 -8.94 10.90
N THR A 77 -10.17 -10.15 11.31
CA THR A 77 -11.04 -11.32 11.31
C THR A 77 -11.73 -11.44 12.67
N ASP A 78 -13.04 -11.64 12.68
CA ASP A 78 -13.88 -11.86 13.87
C ASP A 78 -13.38 -13.10 14.64
N GLY A 79 -12.34 -12.90 15.45
CA GLY A 79 -11.51 -13.93 16.11
C GLY A 79 -12.22 -14.52 17.33
N GLY A 80 -13.40 -15.08 17.11
CA GLY A 80 -14.16 -15.80 18.13
C GLY A 80 -13.43 -17.05 18.59
N TRP A 81 -13.63 -17.42 19.86
CA TRP A 81 -13.05 -18.63 20.46
C TRP A 81 -13.44 -19.89 19.67
N ASP A 82 -12.44 -20.59 19.16
CA ASP A 82 -12.58 -21.90 18.53
C ASP A 82 -11.99 -22.97 19.43
N SER A 83 -12.84 -23.88 19.90
CA SER A 83 -12.46 -24.99 20.80
C SER A 83 -11.38 -25.93 20.26
N SER A 84 -11.12 -25.92 18.94
CA SER A 84 -10.16 -26.81 18.29
C SER A 84 -8.78 -26.18 18.07
N THR A 85 -8.71 -24.86 17.97
CA THR A 85 -7.48 -24.13 17.62
C THR A 85 -7.05 -23.10 18.67
N SER A 86 -7.99 -22.59 19.47
CA SER A 86 -7.73 -21.54 20.46
C SER A 86 -7.10 -22.11 21.73
N LYS A 87 -6.05 -21.45 22.21
CA LYS A 87 -5.40 -21.77 23.49
C LYS A 87 -5.82 -20.78 24.56
N LEU A 88 -6.01 -21.27 25.79
CA LEU A 88 -6.35 -20.43 26.93
C LEU A 88 -5.26 -19.36 27.19
N ALA A 89 -4.00 -19.74 27.07
CA ALA A 89 -2.89 -18.82 27.29
C ALA A 89 -2.81 -17.70 26.25
N ASP A 90 -3.21 -17.96 25.00
CA ASP A 90 -3.30 -16.92 23.96
C ASP A 90 -4.50 -16.00 24.21
N ALA A 91 -5.67 -16.56 24.56
CA ALA A 91 -6.87 -15.79 24.91
C ALA A 91 -6.64 -14.85 26.11
N VAL A 92 -5.97 -15.33 27.15
CA VAL A 92 -5.60 -14.51 28.32
C VAL A 92 -4.54 -13.49 27.95
N GLY A 93 -3.57 -13.84 27.09
CA GLY A 93 -2.58 -12.89 26.57
C GLY A 93 -3.21 -11.75 25.78
N ASN A 94 -4.16 -12.07 24.89
CA ASN A 94 -4.94 -11.07 24.16
C ASN A 94 -5.78 -10.21 25.11
N ALA A 95 -6.35 -10.80 26.16
CA ALA A 95 -7.09 -10.04 27.16
C ALA A 95 -6.20 -9.05 27.93
N PHE A 96 -4.94 -9.42 28.25
CA PHE A 96 -3.97 -8.47 28.81
C PHE A 96 -3.61 -7.38 27.81
N ALA A 97 -3.38 -7.71 26.53
CA ALA A 97 -3.11 -6.70 25.51
C ALA A 97 -4.28 -5.70 25.37
N ASN A 98 -5.51 -6.21 25.28
CA ASN A 98 -6.72 -5.39 25.23
C ASN A 98 -6.92 -4.55 26.49
N LEU A 99 -6.61 -5.10 27.67
CA LEU A 99 -6.67 -4.36 28.93
C LEU A 99 -5.63 -3.24 28.93
N ALA A 100 -4.39 -3.53 28.54
CA ALA A 100 -3.35 -2.53 28.41
C ALA A 100 -3.79 -1.42 27.44
N ASP A 101 -4.32 -1.76 26.27
CA ASP A 101 -4.81 -0.77 25.29
C ASP A 101 -5.91 0.14 25.86
N LEU A 102 -6.81 -0.39 26.70
CA LEU A 102 -7.81 0.42 27.41
C LEU A 102 -7.18 1.42 28.38
N TRP A 103 -6.08 1.05 29.03
CA TRP A 103 -5.38 1.92 29.99
C TRP A 103 -4.38 2.89 29.34
N GLY A 104 -3.89 2.57 28.14
CA GLY A 104 -2.90 3.37 27.43
C GLY A 104 -1.64 3.60 28.25
N SER A 105 -1.13 4.83 28.26
CA SER A 105 0.11 5.19 28.97
C SER A 105 0.00 5.21 30.51
N VAL A 106 -1.20 4.97 31.06
CA VAL A 106 -1.45 5.10 32.50
C VAL A 106 -1.56 3.73 33.15
N ALA A 107 -0.84 3.52 34.25
CA ALA A 107 -0.96 2.29 35.02
C ALA A 107 -2.32 2.24 35.76
N PRO A 108 -3.01 1.09 35.80
CA PRO A 108 -4.20 0.94 36.61
C PRO A 108 -3.88 1.14 38.10
N PRO A 109 -4.81 1.73 38.88
CA PRO A 109 -4.62 1.88 40.33
C PRO A 109 -4.62 0.50 41.00
N SER A 110 -3.61 0.24 41.83
CA SER A 110 -3.58 -0.97 42.66
C SER A 110 -4.59 -0.87 43.82
N MET A 111 -5.11 -2.02 44.26
CA MET A 111 -6.01 -2.07 45.42
C MET A 111 -5.34 -1.50 46.67
N GLU A 112 -4.04 -1.75 46.86
CA GLU A 112 -3.27 -1.17 47.96
C GLU A 112 -3.22 0.36 47.88
N SER A 113 -3.02 0.92 46.69
CA SER A 113 -3.02 2.37 46.49
C SER A 113 -4.40 2.98 46.78
N LEU A 114 -5.48 2.32 46.36
CA LEU A 114 -6.84 2.78 46.65
C LEU A 114 -7.15 2.72 48.14
N LEU A 115 -6.80 1.62 48.81
CA LEU A 115 -6.99 1.46 50.25
C LEU A 115 -6.16 2.48 51.05
N ALA A 116 -4.93 2.77 50.64
CA ALA A 116 -4.12 3.80 51.26
C ALA A 116 -4.73 5.20 51.10
N GLN A 117 -5.29 5.51 49.92
CA GLN A 117 -5.96 6.79 49.67
C GLN A 117 -7.27 6.92 50.45
N LEU A 118 -8.08 5.85 50.49
CA LEU A 118 -9.32 5.83 51.27
C LEU A 118 -9.07 5.85 52.77
N GLY A 119 -7.99 5.23 53.25
CA GLY A 119 -7.59 5.22 54.66
C GLY A 119 -7.11 6.58 55.19
N LEU A 120 -6.84 7.54 54.31
CA LEU A 120 -6.52 8.94 54.67
C LEU A 120 -7.77 9.81 54.84
N LEU A 121 -8.94 9.33 54.43
CA LEU A 121 -10.20 10.06 54.55
C LEU A 121 -10.82 9.87 55.93
N SER A 122 -11.55 10.86 56.42
CA SER A 122 -12.32 10.71 57.65
C SER A 122 -13.54 9.82 57.44
N ASP A 123 -13.99 9.15 58.51
CA ASP A 123 -15.18 8.30 58.47
C ASP A 123 -16.42 9.04 57.95
N SER A 124 -16.54 10.35 58.24
CA SER A 124 -17.62 11.20 57.71
C SER A 124 -17.54 11.36 56.18
N MET A 125 -16.33 11.52 55.62
CA MET A 125 -16.14 11.63 54.17
C MET A 125 -16.36 10.29 53.48
N LEU A 126 -15.94 9.19 54.09
CA LEU A 126 -16.25 7.84 53.60
C LEU A 126 -17.76 7.58 53.61
N GLN A 127 -18.45 7.99 54.68
CA GLN A 127 -19.90 7.91 54.77
C GLN A 127 -20.58 8.74 53.67
N ASP A 128 -20.10 9.96 53.40
CA ASP A 128 -20.65 10.83 52.35
C ASP A 128 -20.41 10.27 50.94
N ILE A 129 -19.24 9.68 50.68
CA ILE A 129 -18.90 9.01 49.42
C ILE A 129 -19.81 7.79 49.19
N VAL A 130 -20.06 7.00 50.23
CA VAL A 130 -20.94 5.82 50.15
C VAL A 130 -22.41 6.24 50.01
N SER A 131 -22.82 7.33 50.65
CA SER A 131 -24.22 7.77 50.72
C SER A 131 -24.66 8.58 49.50
N ASN A 132 -23.73 9.18 48.75
CA ASN A 132 -24.04 10.00 47.59
C ASN A 132 -23.23 9.57 46.34
N PRO A 133 -23.89 9.04 45.30
CA PRO A 133 -23.20 8.60 44.09
C PRO A 133 -22.46 9.75 43.37
N ASN A 134 -22.94 10.99 43.47
CA ASN A 134 -22.27 12.15 42.86
C ASN A 134 -20.97 12.51 43.59
N CYS A 135 -20.87 12.21 44.89
CA CYS A 135 -19.65 12.41 45.68
C CYS A 135 -18.59 11.38 45.30
N LEU A 136 -19.00 10.13 45.07
CA LEU A 136 -18.11 9.08 44.55
C LEU A 136 -17.56 9.44 43.18
N GLU A 137 -18.41 9.93 42.27
CA GLU A 137 -17.98 10.34 40.94
C GLU A 137 -17.03 11.55 40.99
N SER A 138 -17.39 12.57 41.77
CA SER A 138 -16.53 13.76 41.96
C SER A 138 -15.19 13.40 42.61
N TYR A 139 -15.20 12.47 43.55
CA TYR A 139 -13.98 11.96 44.19
C TYR A 139 -13.13 11.17 43.19
N ALA A 140 -13.73 10.30 42.38
CA ALA A 140 -13.04 9.57 41.33
C ALA A 140 -12.29 10.53 40.40
N TYR A 141 -12.90 11.65 40.00
CA TYR A 141 -12.24 12.68 39.18
C TYR A 141 -11.06 13.40 39.86
N GLN A 142 -10.96 13.36 41.18
CA GLN A 142 -9.84 13.93 41.95
C GLN A 142 -8.68 12.95 42.14
N LEU A 143 -8.89 11.66 41.82
CA LEU A 143 -7.84 10.66 42.00
C LEU A 143 -6.70 10.91 40.99
N PRO A 144 -5.42 10.81 41.44
CA PRO A 144 -4.26 11.08 40.59
C PRO A 144 -4.24 10.31 39.27
N PHE A 145 -4.75 9.07 39.27
CA PHE A 145 -4.78 8.24 38.05
C PHE A 145 -5.81 8.74 37.03
N PHE A 146 -7.02 9.14 37.45
CA PHE A 146 -8.03 9.72 36.54
C PHE A 146 -7.58 11.06 35.98
N LYS A 147 -6.80 11.83 36.76
CA LYS A 147 -6.14 13.03 36.25
C LYS A 147 -5.11 12.70 35.17
N ALA A 148 -4.25 11.70 35.39
CA ALA A 148 -3.27 11.27 34.40
C ALA A 148 -3.94 10.76 33.10
N ILE A 149 -5.04 10.00 33.20
CA ILE A 149 -5.82 9.56 32.04
C ILE A 149 -6.36 10.75 31.25
N ARG A 150 -6.86 11.78 31.94
CA ARG A 150 -7.37 13.00 31.30
C ARG A 150 -6.26 13.79 30.62
N ASP A 151 -5.12 13.94 31.29
CA ASP A 151 -3.98 14.69 30.76
C ASP A 151 -3.41 13.98 29.51
N ALA A 152 -3.30 12.65 29.54
CA ALA A 152 -2.94 11.84 28.38
C ALA A 152 -3.99 11.95 27.25
N GLY A 153 -5.28 11.91 27.59
CA GLY A 153 -6.37 12.12 26.63
C GLY A 153 -6.30 13.50 25.95
N GLY A 154 -5.98 14.55 26.71
CA GLY A 154 -5.76 15.90 26.18
C GLY A 154 -4.59 15.94 25.19
N GLN A 155 -3.45 15.34 25.53
CA GLN A 155 -2.28 15.28 24.65
C GLN A 155 -2.60 14.57 23.32
N THR A 156 -3.36 13.48 23.35
CA THR A 156 -3.79 12.77 22.14
C THR A 156 -4.70 13.63 21.27
N ILE A 157 -5.63 14.37 21.87
CA ILE A 157 -6.51 15.28 21.14
C ILE A 157 -5.69 16.40 20.48
N ASP A 158 -4.75 17.00 21.21
CA ASP A 158 -3.86 18.03 20.68
C ASP A 158 -3.01 17.52 19.51
N GLU A 159 -2.55 16.27 19.58
CA GLU A 159 -1.79 15.64 18.50
C GLU A 159 -2.66 15.35 17.26
N ILE A 160 -3.90 14.88 17.47
CA ILE A 160 -4.87 14.71 16.38
C ILE A 160 -5.15 16.05 15.70
N GLU A 161 -5.35 17.11 16.48
CA GLU A 161 -5.58 18.46 15.96
C GLU A 161 -4.37 18.96 15.17
N ARG A 162 -3.15 18.73 15.66
CA ARG A 162 -1.91 19.06 14.94
C ARG A 162 -1.84 18.36 13.59
N VAL A 163 -2.07 17.05 13.55
CA VAL A 163 -2.02 16.25 12.31
C VAL A 163 -3.11 16.68 11.33
N ALA A 164 -4.33 16.96 11.82
CA ALA A 164 -5.41 17.46 10.99
C ALA A 164 -5.04 18.82 10.35
N ASN A 165 -4.46 19.73 11.13
CA ASN A 165 -4.01 21.03 10.64
C ASN A 165 -2.85 20.92 9.63
N GLU A 166 -1.93 19.96 9.80
CA GLU A 166 -0.88 19.68 8.82
C GLU A 166 -1.45 19.14 7.51
N ASN A 167 -2.41 18.22 7.58
CA ASN A 167 -3.09 17.70 6.39
C ASN A 167 -3.85 18.79 5.62
N LEU A 168 -4.55 19.68 6.33
CA LEU A 168 -5.24 20.82 5.71
C LEU A 168 -4.26 21.78 5.00
N LYS A 169 -3.03 21.92 5.49
CA LYS A 169 -1.98 22.72 4.84
C LYS A 169 -1.38 22.05 3.61
N LEU A 170 -1.28 20.72 3.60
CA LEU A 170 -0.72 19.96 2.47
C LEU A 170 -1.70 19.82 1.30
N GLN A 171 -3.00 19.82 1.57
CA GLN A 171 -4.05 19.71 0.55
C GLN A 171 -3.90 20.72 -0.61
N PRO A 172 -3.74 22.04 -0.39
CA PRO A 172 -3.57 22.99 -1.49
C PRO A 172 -2.27 22.79 -2.26
N VAL A 173 -1.21 22.29 -1.61
CA VAL A 173 0.07 22.00 -2.29
C VAL A 173 -0.10 20.81 -3.23
N LEU A 174 -0.81 19.78 -2.79
CA LEU A 174 -1.14 18.63 -3.64
C LEU A 174 -2.02 19.02 -4.83
N ASP A 175 -3.02 19.87 -4.61
CA ASP A 175 -3.88 20.35 -5.68
C ASP A 175 -3.08 21.16 -6.72
N GLN A 176 -2.19 22.06 -6.27
CA GLN A 176 -1.28 22.79 -7.18
C GLN A 176 -0.38 21.85 -7.97
N LEU A 177 0.24 20.88 -7.32
CA LEU A 177 1.15 19.94 -7.98
C LEU A 177 0.42 19.07 -9.01
N ARG A 178 -0.83 18.71 -8.72
CA ARG A 178 -1.69 17.99 -9.65
C ARG A 178 -2.00 18.85 -10.88
N ASP A 179 -2.36 20.11 -10.71
CA ASP A 179 -2.63 21.03 -11.81
C ASP A 179 -1.38 21.21 -12.71
N GLU A 180 -0.19 21.34 -12.11
CA GLU A 180 1.09 21.42 -12.83
C GLU A 180 1.36 20.15 -13.66
N VAL A 181 1.12 18.98 -13.08
CA VAL A 181 1.28 17.70 -13.80
C VAL A 181 0.29 17.58 -14.95
N GLU A 182 -0.97 17.97 -14.76
CA GLU A 182 -1.97 17.96 -15.82
C GLU A 182 -1.63 18.95 -16.95
N GLU A 183 -1.04 20.11 -16.64
CA GLU A 183 -0.55 21.07 -17.63
C GLU A 183 0.65 20.52 -18.42
N LEU A 184 1.64 19.96 -17.74
CA LEU A 184 2.81 19.33 -18.36
C LEU A 184 2.40 18.17 -19.26
N GLN A 185 1.45 17.34 -18.83
CA GLN A 185 0.93 16.25 -19.64
C GLN A 185 0.26 16.78 -20.92
N ARG A 186 -0.60 17.80 -20.81
CA ARG A 186 -1.22 18.44 -21.98
C ARG A 186 -0.18 19.02 -22.95
N SER A 187 0.87 19.65 -22.43
CA SER A 187 1.97 20.18 -23.24
C SER A 187 2.72 19.07 -23.98
N LEU A 188 3.01 17.97 -23.29
CA LEU A 188 3.66 16.79 -23.88
C LEU A 188 2.81 16.17 -24.99
N GLU A 189 1.51 16.02 -24.77
CA GLU A 189 0.58 15.50 -25.78
C GLU A 189 0.53 16.40 -27.01
N GLN A 190 0.49 17.72 -26.83
CA GLN A 190 0.54 18.68 -27.94
C GLN A 190 1.86 18.59 -28.72
N ASN A 191 2.99 18.46 -28.03
CA ASN A 191 4.31 18.30 -28.65
C ASN A 191 4.42 16.97 -29.40
N ALA A 192 3.89 15.88 -28.83
CA ALA A 192 3.86 14.59 -29.52
C ALA A 192 3.02 14.67 -30.81
N GLN A 193 1.87 15.33 -30.77
CA GLN A 193 1.03 15.55 -31.96
C GLN A 193 1.73 16.43 -33.00
N SER A 194 2.46 17.47 -32.59
CA SER A 194 3.17 18.35 -33.53
C SER A 194 4.31 17.59 -34.23
N VAL A 195 5.09 16.79 -33.49
CA VAL A 195 6.12 15.91 -34.04
C VAL A 195 5.52 14.89 -35.00
N GLN A 196 4.39 14.27 -34.65
CA GLN A 196 3.71 13.32 -35.52
C GLN A 196 3.23 13.98 -36.82
N LYS A 197 2.69 15.20 -36.76
CA LYS A 197 2.30 15.97 -37.95
C LYS A 197 3.51 16.29 -38.85
N VAL A 198 4.66 16.65 -38.27
CA VAL A 198 5.89 16.90 -39.04
C VAL A 198 6.40 15.63 -39.71
N LEU A 199 6.36 14.49 -39.02
CA LEU A 199 6.70 13.19 -39.60
C LEU A 199 5.77 12.83 -40.78
N GLN A 200 4.48 13.15 -40.68
CA GLN A 200 3.52 12.89 -41.76
C GLN A 200 3.64 13.87 -42.94
N SER A 201 3.93 15.15 -42.68
CA SER A 201 3.97 16.19 -43.71
C SER A 201 5.27 16.22 -44.53
N THR A 202 6.31 15.53 -44.06
CA THR A 202 7.62 15.51 -44.74
C THR A 202 7.88 14.13 -45.36
N PRO A 203 7.50 13.89 -46.64
CA PRO A 203 7.63 12.58 -47.27
C PRO A 203 9.09 12.10 -47.36
N LEU A 204 10.05 13.04 -47.39
CA LEU A 204 11.49 12.76 -47.34
C LEU A 204 11.95 12.18 -45.99
N LEU A 205 11.31 12.54 -44.87
CA LEU A 205 11.62 11.93 -43.59
C LEU A 205 11.13 10.48 -43.55
N ASN A 206 9.96 10.18 -44.12
CA ASN A 206 9.46 8.79 -44.18
C ASN A 206 10.26 7.89 -45.13
N SER A 207 10.84 8.44 -46.19
CA SER A 207 11.71 7.67 -47.11
C SER A 207 13.10 7.38 -46.53
N ILE A 208 13.59 8.20 -45.60
CA ILE A 208 14.93 8.07 -45.00
C ILE A 208 14.86 7.55 -43.54
N SER A 209 13.69 7.57 -42.90
CA SER A 209 13.51 7.28 -41.46
C SER A 209 13.85 5.86 -41.05
N SER A 210 13.82 4.91 -41.98
CA SER A 210 14.26 3.55 -41.71
C SER A 210 15.14 3.02 -42.83
N PRO A 211 16.10 2.14 -42.50
CA PRO A 211 16.93 1.53 -43.51
C PRO A 211 16.15 0.79 -44.60
N GLU A 212 15.03 0.18 -44.22
CA GLU A 212 14.11 -0.52 -45.12
C GLU A 212 13.38 0.44 -46.07
N ASN A 213 12.94 1.61 -45.60
CA ASN A 213 12.27 2.60 -46.45
C ASN A 213 13.23 3.22 -47.46
N LEU A 214 14.49 3.43 -47.07
CA LEU A 214 15.52 3.93 -47.98
C LEU A 214 15.88 2.87 -49.04
N ALA A 215 15.95 1.59 -48.67
CA ALA A 215 16.16 0.51 -49.61
C ALA A 215 14.99 0.37 -50.61
N LYS A 216 13.74 0.52 -50.13
CA LYS A 216 12.53 0.49 -50.98
C LYS A 216 12.48 1.66 -51.96
N THR A 217 12.85 2.86 -51.54
CA THR A 217 12.89 4.04 -52.44
C THR A 217 13.97 3.91 -53.49
N LEU A 218 15.19 3.49 -53.12
CA LEU A 218 16.25 3.18 -54.10
C LEU A 218 15.82 2.10 -55.11
N ALA A 219 15.07 1.09 -54.68
CA ALA A 219 14.52 0.07 -55.57
C ALA A 219 13.43 0.62 -56.50
N ALA A 220 12.58 1.54 -56.03
CA ALA A 220 11.57 2.21 -56.84
C ALA A 220 12.20 3.13 -57.90
N ASP A 221 13.25 3.88 -57.52
CA ASP A 221 13.99 4.76 -58.43
C ASP A 221 14.66 3.97 -59.56
N VAL A 222 15.26 2.81 -59.26
CA VAL A 222 15.83 1.93 -60.29
C VAL A 222 14.74 1.43 -61.25
N LYS A 223 13.57 1.04 -60.74
CA LYS A 223 12.43 0.63 -61.60
C LYS A 223 11.91 1.78 -62.47
N ALA A 224 11.87 3.00 -61.93
CA ALA A 224 11.44 4.18 -62.69
C ALA A 224 12.43 4.52 -63.82
N LEU A 225 13.74 4.43 -63.54
CA LEU A 225 14.78 4.60 -64.55
C LEU A 225 14.75 3.50 -65.63
N ASP A 226 14.40 2.27 -65.26
CA ASP A 226 14.19 1.17 -66.22
C ASP A 226 13.01 1.44 -67.15
N ALA A 227 11.87 1.87 -66.60
CA ALA A 227 10.70 2.24 -67.40
C ALA A 227 10.99 3.43 -68.34
N GLN A 228 11.74 4.43 -67.88
CA GLN A 228 12.19 5.54 -68.72
C GLN A 228 13.14 5.07 -69.83
N GLY A 229 14.09 4.19 -69.52
CA GLY A 229 15.00 3.60 -70.51
C GLY A 229 14.27 2.79 -71.57
N GLU A 230 13.28 1.98 -71.18
CA GLU A 230 12.44 1.22 -72.11
C GLU A 230 11.59 2.12 -73.02
N GLU A 231 11.05 3.21 -72.48
CA GLU A 231 10.32 4.21 -73.27
C GLU A 231 11.22 4.86 -74.33
N ILE A 232 12.44 5.25 -73.96
CA ILE A 232 13.43 5.82 -74.90
C ILE A 232 13.85 4.77 -75.94
N ALA A 233 14.07 3.51 -75.55
CA ALA A 233 14.37 2.42 -76.47
C ALA A 233 13.22 2.17 -77.46
N ARG A 234 11.98 2.26 -76.99
CA ARG A 234 10.78 2.13 -77.84
C ARG A 234 10.70 3.27 -78.85
N ARG A 235 11.02 4.50 -78.44
CA ARG A 235 11.12 5.67 -79.33
C ARG A 235 12.25 5.52 -80.34
N LEU A 236 13.40 4.98 -79.94
CA LEU A 236 14.53 4.70 -80.84
C LEU A 236 14.15 3.73 -81.97
N LEU A 237 13.39 2.67 -81.65
CA LEU A 237 12.93 1.68 -82.63
C LEU A 237 11.88 2.22 -83.61
N GLN A 238 11.23 3.33 -83.28
CA GLN A 238 10.25 3.99 -84.15
C GLN A 238 10.87 5.00 -85.12
N VAL A 239 12.13 5.38 -84.92
CA VAL A 239 12.85 6.31 -85.81
C VAL A 239 13.53 5.50 -86.91
N ASP A 240 13.19 5.81 -88.16
CA ASP A 240 13.90 5.25 -89.32
C ASP A 240 15.22 6.00 -89.53
N TYR A 241 16.33 5.27 -89.37
CA TYR A 241 17.69 5.82 -89.42
C TYR A 241 18.02 6.44 -90.79
N ALA A 242 17.39 5.96 -91.87
CA ALA A 242 17.63 6.48 -93.21
C ALA A 242 17.04 7.88 -93.44
N THR A 243 15.99 8.24 -92.69
CA THR A 243 15.26 9.51 -92.85
C THR A 243 15.64 10.57 -91.81
N ASP A 244 15.98 10.18 -90.57
CA ASP A 244 16.19 11.16 -89.49
C ASP A 244 17.34 10.82 -88.53
N ARG A 245 18.57 10.81 -89.08
CA ARG A 245 19.81 10.39 -88.39
C ARG A 245 20.13 11.20 -87.12
N ARG A 246 19.89 12.51 -87.11
CA ARG A 246 20.20 13.37 -85.96
C ARG A 246 19.36 13.01 -84.74
N ARG A 247 18.06 12.80 -84.96
CA ARG A 247 17.11 12.41 -83.92
C ARG A 247 17.40 11.02 -83.35
N PHE A 248 17.88 10.11 -84.20
CA PHE A 248 18.37 8.80 -83.75
C PHE A 248 19.60 8.93 -82.85
N ASP A 249 20.61 9.71 -83.25
CA ASP A 249 21.83 9.91 -82.47
C ASP A 249 21.55 10.59 -81.11
N GLU A 250 20.62 11.56 -81.06
CA GLU A 250 20.18 12.22 -79.83
C GLU A 250 19.50 11.26 -78.85
N LEU A 251 18.54 10.46 -79.31
CA LEU A 251 17.85 9.47 -78.47
C LEU A 251 18.79 8.35 -78.02
N LEU A 252 19.80 8.01 -78.83
CA LEU A 252 20.80 7.00 -78.48
C LEU A 252 21.69 7.49 -77.34
N GLU A 253 22.09 8.77 -77.37
CA GLU A 253 22.88 9.37 -76.30
C GLU A 253 22.04 9.57 -75.03
N GLU A 254 20.76 9.94 -75.16
CA GLU A 254 19.82 10.01 -74.04
C GLU A 254 19.63 8.62 -73.39
N TYR A 255 19.48 7.57 -74.19
CA TYR A 255 19.42 6.19 -73.70
C TYR A 255 20.70 5.78 -72.96
N ARG A 256 21.87 6.11 -73.51
CA ARG A 256 23.17 5.84 -72.85
C ARG A 256 23.30 6.58 -71.53
N GLN A 257 22.87 7.83 -71.46
CA GLN A 257 22.90 8.61 -70.23
C GLN A 257 21.98 8.00 -69.17
N LYS A 258 20.76 7.62 -69.55
CA LYS A 258 19.80 6.96 -68.65
C LYS A 258 20.27 5.59 -68.19
N ALA A 259 20.92 4.82 -69.07
CA ALA A 259 21.53 3.54 -68.71
C ALA A 259 22.68 3.70 -67.70
N LYS A 260 23.52 4.74 -67.85
CA LYS A 260 24.56 5.08 -66.87
C LYS A 260 23.94 5.48 -65.53
N GLU A 261 22.92 6.34 -65.53
CA GLU A 261 22.20 6.76 -64.31
C GLU A 261 21.58 5.56 -63.58
N ARG A 262 20.92 4.66 -64.31
CA ARG A 262 20.37 3.41 -63.77
C ARG A 262 21.46 2.53 -63.14
N HIS A 263 22.58 2.37 -63.84
CA HIS A 263 23.69 1.55 -63.34
C HIS A 263 24.29 2.12 -62.05
N VAL A 264 24.51 3.44 -61.97
CA VAL A 264 25.01 4.11 -60.76
C VAL A 264 24.02 3.98 -59.61
N MET A 265 22.71 4.13 -59.86
CA MET A 265 21.68 3.96 -58.83
C MET A 265 21.55 2.51 -58.35
N ASP A 266 21.68 1.54 -59.25
CA ASP A 266 21.68 0.12 -58.86
C ASP A 266 22.93 -0.27 -58.06
N LEU A 267 24.10 0.29 -58.40
CA LEU A 267 25.32 0.14 -57.60
C LEU A 267 25.14 0.72 -56.19
N LYS A 268 24.56 1.93 -56.07
CA LYS A 268 24.25 2.55 -54.77
C LYS A 268 23.29 1.70 -53.96
N ARG A 269 22.23 1.18 -54.59
CA ARG A 269 21.26 0.27 -53.95
C ARG A 269 21.95 -0.99 -53.41
N ARG A 270 22.78 -1.65 -54.22
CA ARG A 270 23.49 -2.87 -53.82
C ARG A 270 24.50 -2.62 -52.70
N ALA A 271 25.28 -1.54 -52.80
CA ALA A 271 26.23 -1.13 -51.76
C ALA A 271 25.50 -0.82 -50.45
N TYR A 272 24.37 -0.14 -50.52
CA TYR A 272 23.54 0.17 -49.36
C TYR A 272 22.94 -1.10 -48.73
N CYS A 273 22.34 -1.99 -49.51
CA CYS A 273 21.83 -3.28 -49.01
C CYS A 273 22.93 -4.15 -48.39
N ALA A 274 24.15 -4.14 -48.94
CA ALA A 274 25.30 -4.86 -48.40
C ALA A 274 25.86 -4.23 -47.11
N SER A 275 25.61 -2.94 -46.87
CA SER A 275 26.02 -2.27 -45.62
C SER A 275 25.05 -2.49 -44.45
N LEU A 276 23.87 -3.05 -44.72
CA LEU A 276 22.84 -3.36 -43.72
C LEU A 276 22.91 -4.81 -43.20
N THR A 277 23.72 -5.65 -43.85
CA THR A 277 24.06 -7.03 -43.44
C THR A 277 25.39 -7.06 -42.73
#